data_AF-A0A842Y819-F1
#
_entry.id   AF-A0A842Y819-F1
#
_cell.length_a   1.000
_cell.length_b   1.000
_cell.length_c   1.000
_cell.angle_alpha   90.00
_cell.angle_beta   90.00
_cell.angle_gamma   90.00
#
_symmetry.space_group_name_H-M   'P 1'
#
loop_
_entity.id
_entity.type
_entity.pdbx_description
1 polymer ?
#
loop_
_entity_poly.entity_id
_entity_poly.type
_entity_poly.pdbx_seq_one_letter_code
_entity_poly.pdbx_strand_id
1 'polypeptide(L)'
;MGSIRLGCSGWDYKDWVGTLYVRDESKLKAYTSIFNTAEINSTFYSYPKPGLVLGWAAHTPDDFLFSVKLNRQVTHEKRLDIAAGVEDDVRGFCELMRPLKGSGRLACILIQLPPGLKFSCNLVESFLAVLPHDYHFALEYRNRTWLTDDVIRLFERYNITPVMTDGPALPKQEMSSEDMAYIRWHGRGGRVWYNYRYSQQELETWVGAIRELSEQVQVLGYFNNHYHGHAPENCLDVLEMLGIATPKQQLMRQHLQAGQARPAARDTTLAEFAYLAVSSNEIKETLLEFTDIGRLERGRAVKDIDMLQDEPELIVADVSGYSIYVDYAGKFILHDCQDWRRGISQQRMCKHVAALILSLPPEKSQALLGLIKEQGWDFRPYTG
;
A
#
# COMPACT_ATOMS: atom_id res chain seq x y z
N MET A 1 -28.36 -1.12 7.83
CA MET A 1 -26.89 -1.01 7.87
C MET A 1 -26.35 -1.36 6.50
N GLY A 2 -25.85 -0.36 5.78
CA GLY A 2 -25.08 -0.54 4.56
C GLY A 2 -23.67 -1.06 4.85
N SER A 3 -23.02 -1.62 3.83
CA SER A 3 -21.66 -2.15 3.98
C SER A 3 -20.62 -1.04 4.05
N ILE A 4 -19.58 -1.20 4.86
CA ILE A 4 -18.41 -0.31 4.88
C ILE A 4 -17.27 -1.00 4.11
N ARG A 5 -16.72 -0.32 3.10
CA ARG A 5 -15.56 -0.77 2.35
C ARG A 5 -14.54 0.35 2.25
N LEU A 6 -13.42 0.17 2.94
CA LEU A 6 -12.33 1.11 2.97
C LEU A 6 -11.09 0.48 2.31
N GLY A 7 -10.42 1.27 1.49
CA GLY A 7 -9.21 0.87 0.82
C GLY A 7 -8.37 2.08 0.44
N CYS A 8 -7.63 1.94 -0.65
CA CYS A 8 -6.65 2.90 -1.10
C CYS A 8 -6.88 3.29 -2.55
N SER A 9 -6.42 4.49 -2.87
CA SER A 9 -6.36 5.05 -4.21
C SER A 9 -5.18 4.47 -4.97
N GLY A 10 -5.29 3.22 -5.41
CA GLY A 10 -4.26 2.45 -6.11
C GLY A 10 -3.57 1.42 -5.21
N TRP A 11 -2.85 0.51 -5.85
CA TRP A 11 -2.09 -0.56 -5.19
C TRP A 11 -0.66 -0.71 -5.73
N ASP A 12 -0.34 -0.18 -6.91
CA ASP A 12 0.98 -0.36 -7.52
C ASP A 12 1.97 0.75 -7.10
N TYR A 13 2.42 0.69 -5.84
CA TYR A 13 3.42 1.61 -5.30
C TYR A 13 4.71 0.85 -4.97
N LYS A 14 5.88 1.45 -5.23
CA LYS A 14 7.18 0.84 -4.89
C LYS A 14 7.46 0.93 -3.39
N ASP A 15 7.12 2.06 -2.79
CA ASP A 15 7.31 2.33 -1.36
C ASP A 15 6.44 1.44 -0.46
N TRP A 16 5.50 0.70 -1.05
CA TRP A 16 4.67 -0.28 -0.34
C TRP A 16 5.34 -1.67 -0.29
N VAL A 17 6.42 -1.89 -1.04
CA VAL A 17 7.22 -3.12 -0.97
C VAL A 17 8.12 -3.05 0.26
N GLY A 18 8.06 -4.07 1.11
CA GLY A 18 8.70 -4.08 2.43
C GLY A 18 7.88 -3.41 3.53
N THR A 19 6.68 -2.92 3.22
CA THR A 19 5.72 -2.40 4.21
C THR A 19 4.37 -3.11 4.09
N LEU A 20 3.66 -2.97 2.97
CA LEU A 20 2.40 -3.69 2.71
C LEU A 20 2.62 -5.01 1.95
N TYR A 21 3.64 -5.06 1.09
CA TYR A 21 3.92 -6.21 0.21
C TYR A 21 5.22 -6.90 0.57
N VAL A 22 5.21 -8.22 0.51
CA VAL A 22 6.43 -9.04 0.44
C VAL A 22 7.02 -8.91 -0.98
N ARG A 23 8.34 -8.95 -1.14
CA ARG A 23 8.97 -8.99 -2.48
C ARG A 23 8.55 -10.27 -3.21
N ASP A 24 8.34 -10.15 -4.52
CA ASP A 24 8.02 -11.24 -5.47
C ASP A 24 6.55 -11.69 -5.59
N GLU A 25 5.59 -10.98 -4.97
CA GLU A 25 4.15 -11.21 -5.21
C GLU A 25 3.52 -10.24 -6.22
N SER A 26 2.47 -10.69 -6.90
CA SER A 26 1.56 -9.79 -7.62
C SER A 26 0.97 -8.79 -6.63
N LYS A 27 1.31 -7.49 -6.76
CA LYS A 27 0.86 -6.43 -5.85
C LYS A 27 -0.67 -6.37 -5.74
N LEU A 28 -1.39 -6.64 -6.82
CA LEU A 28 -2.86 -6.72 -6.78
C LEU A 28 -3.32 -7.88 -5.89
N LYS A 29 -2.71 -9.06 -6.05
CA LYS A 29 -3.03 -10.23 -5.21
C LYS A 29 -2.73 -9.93 -3.74
N ALA A 30 -1.55 -9.40 -3.43
CA ALA A 30 -1.17 -9.03 -2.07
C ALA A 30 -2.14 -7.99 -1.48
N TYR A 31 -2.49 -6.95 -2.25
CA TYR A 31 -3.45 -5.92 -1.86
C TYR A 31 -4.85 -6.49 -1.57
N THR A 32 -5.39 -7.30 -2.49
CA THR A 32 -6.73 -7.93 -2.34
C THR A 32 -6.80 -8.93 -1.18
N SER A 33 -5.65 -9.37 -0.69
CA SER A 33 -5.56 -10.23 0.47
C SER A 33 -5.71 -9.47 1.79
N ILE A 34 -5.66 -8.13 1.76
CA ILE A 34 -5.76 -7.22 2.91
C ILE A 34 -7.02 -6.35 2.82
N PHE A 35 -7.32 -5.81 1.64
CA PHE A 35 -8.47 -4.93 1.42
C PHE A 35 -9.46 -5.58 0.46
N ASN A 36 -10.74 -5.22 0.57
CA ASN A 36 -11.82 -5.72 -0.29
C ASN A 36 -12.33 -4.64 -1.27
N THR A 37 -11.63 -3.52 -1.37
CA THR A 37 -11.91 -2.46 -2.35
C THR A 37 -10.66 -1.70 -2.74
N ALA A 38 -10.62 -1.16 -3.97
CA ALA A 38 -9.59 -0.22 -4.42
C ALA A 38 -10.16 0.82 -5.38
N GLU A 39 -9.60 2.03 -5.35
CA GLU A 39 -9.86 3.04 -6.37
C GLU A 39 -8.76 3.00 -7.43
N ILE A 40 -9.14 2.72 -8.68
CA ILE A 40 -8.25 2.70 -9.83
C ILE A 40 -8.01 4.14 -10.31
N ASN A 41 -6.78 4.62 -10.14
CA ASN A 41 -6.37 5.94 -10.59
C ASN A 41 -5.59 5.94 -11.91
N SER A 42 -5.06 4.80 -12.36
CA SER A 42 -4.27 4.73 -13.61
C SER A 42 -5.09 5.14 -14.85
N THR A 43 -6.39 4.83 -14.85
CA THR A 43 -7.36 5.18 -15.90
C THR A 43 -7.51 6.68 -16.13
N PHE A 44 -7.19 7.50 -15.13
CA PHE A 44 -7.15 8.96 -15.24
C PHE A 44 -6.11 9.41 -16.27
N TYR A 45 -4.95 8.74 -16.31
CA TYR A 45 -3.81 9.14 -17.14
C TYR A 45 -3.85 8.52 -18.54
N SER A 46 -4.36 7.30 -18.66
CA SER A 46 -4.46 6.58 -19.93
C SER A 46 -5.62 5.58 -19.89
N TYR A 47 -6.26 5.36 -21.04
CA TYR A 47 -7.24 4.28 -21.16
C TYR A 47 -6.52 2.92 -21.03
N PRO A 48 -7.01 2.03 -20.15
CA PRO A 48 -6.43 0.70 -20.03
C PRO A 48 -6.73 -0.12 -21.30
N LYS A 49 -5.87 -1.10 -21.60
CA LYS A 49 -6.20 -2.10 -22.62
C LYS A 49 -7.38 -2.96 -22.11
N PRO A 50 -8.32 -3.41 -22.97
CA PRO A 50 -9.43 -4.25 -22.55
C PRO A 50 -9.01 -5.50 -21.76
N GLY A 51 -7.90 -6.13 -22.15
CA GLY A 51 -7.34 -7.29 -21.44
C GLY A 51 -6.91 -6.99 -20.00
N LEU A 52 -6.51 -5.76 -19.69
CA LEU A 52 -6.18 -5.36 -18.32
C LEU A 52 -7.43 -5.27 -17.44
N VAL A 53 -8.53 -4.76 -17.99
CA VAL A 53 -9.83 -4.67 -17.29
C VAL A 53 -10.39 -6.05 -17.01
N LEU A 54 -10.31 -6.96 -17.99
CA LEU A 54 -10.63 -8.37 -17.81
C LEU A 54 -9.72 -9.01 -16.75
N GLY A 55 -8.43 -8.68 -16.77
CA GLY A 55 -7.47 -9.13 -15.78
C GLY A 55 -7.83 -8.71 -14.35
N TRP A 56 -8.31 -7.48 -14.14
CA TRP A 56 -8.80 -7.03 -12.84
C TRP A 56 -9.98 -7.86 -12.35
N ALA A 57 -10.97 -8.14 -13.21
CA ALA A 57 -12.11 -8.97 -12.83
C ALA A 57 -11.69 -10.42 -12.50
N ALA A 58 -10.73 -10.98 -13.26
CA ALA A 58 -10.33 -12.37 -13.15
C ALA A 58 -9.38 -12.66 -11.97
N HIS A 59 -8.65 -11.67 -11.47
CA HIS A 59 -7.60 -11.85 -10.46
C HIS A 59 -7.91 -11.18 -9.12
N THR A 60 -9.18 -10.86 -8.86
CA THR A 60 -9.64 -10.41 -7.55
C THR A 60 -10.75 -11.29 -6.99
N PRO A 61 -10.89 -11.37 -5.65
CA PRO A 61 -12.01 -12.07 -5.01
C PRO A 61 -13.38 -11.64 -5.53
N ASP A 62 -14.37 -12.52 -5.43
CA ASP A 62 -15.74 -12.25 -5.93
C ASP A 62 -16.43 -11.08 -5.22
N ASP A 63 -16.08 -10.84 -3.96
CA ASP A 63 -16.60 -9.74 -3.17
C ASP A 63 -15.77 -8.46 -3.28
N PHE A 64 -14.72 -8.41 -4.12
CA PHE A 64 -13.84 -7.26 -4.26
C PHE A 64 -14.46 -6.19 -5.17
N LEU A 65 -14.51 -4.94 -4.70
CA LEU A 65 -15.04 -3.81 -5.47
C LEU A 65 -13.95 -2.87 -5.98
N PHE A 66 -14.15 -2.35 -7.18
CA PHE A 66 -13.34 -1.30 -7.76
C PHE A 66 -14.17 -0.03 -7.94
N SER A 67 -13.68 1.10 -7.44
CA SER A 67 -14.06 2.40 -7.99
C SER A 67 -13.06 2.79 -9.07
N VAL A 68 -13.50 3.38 -10.18
CA VAL A 68 -12.59 3.72 -11.29
C VAL A 68 -12.64 5.20 -11.60
N LYS A 69 -11.49 5.87 -11.64
CA LYS A 69 -11.42 7.29 -11.95
C LYS A 69 -11.57 7.53 -13.46
N LEU A 70 -12.51 8.39 -13.82
CA LEU A 70 -12.75 8.79 -15.20
C LEU A 70 -11.52 9.46 -15.81
N ASN A 71 -11.29 9.25 -17.10
CA ASN A 71 -10.11 9.76 -17.79
C ASN A 71 -10.04 11.30 -17.73
N ARG A 72 -8.82 11.84 -17.61
CA ARG A 72 -8.58 13.30 -17.55
C ARG A 72 -9.07 14.04 -18.79
N GLN A 73 -9.19 13.36 -19.94
CA GLN A 73 -9.72 13.93 -21.16
C GLN A 73 -11.11 14.54 -20.94
N VAL A 74 -11.97 13.86 -20.18
CA VAL A 74 -13.33 14.35 -19.88
C VAL A 74 -13.32 15.50 -18.89
N THR A 75 -12.59 15.35 -17.78
CA THR A 75 -12.69 16.27 -16.63
C THR A 75 -11.73 17.45 -16.67
N HIS A 76 -10.54 17.29 -17.24
CA HIS A 76 -9.46 18.29 -17.22
C HIS A 76 -9.23 18.94 -18.59
N GLU A 77 -9.25 18.15 -19.66
CA GLU A 77 -8.97 18.67 -21.02
C GLU A 77 -10.23 19.27 -21.66
N LYS A 78 -11.31 18.49 -21.76
CA LYS A 78 -12.62 18.92 -22.29
C LYS A 78 -13.54 19.56 -21.24
N ARG A 79 -13.19 19.43 -19.95
CA ARG A 79 -13.84 20.13 -18.83
C ARG A 79 -15.38 20.00 -18.82
N LEU A 80 -15.88 18.79 -19.06
CA LEU A 80 -17.31 18.44 -19.12
C LEU A 80 -18.09 19.02 -20.32
N ASP A 81 -17.41 19.64 -21.29
CA ASP A 81 -18.07 20.28 -22.43
C ASP A 81 -18.62 19.25 -23.43
N ILE A 82 -19.95 19.17 -23.54
CA ILE A 82 -20.66 18.31 -24.51
C ILE A 82 -20.24 18.62 -25.95
N ALA A 83 -20.02 19.90 -26.30
CA ALA A 83 -19.62 20.28 -27.65
C ALA A 83 -18.21 19.78 -28.02
N ALA A 84 -17.38 19.46 -27.01
CA ALA A 84 -16.08 18.85 -27.20
C ALA A 84 -16.14 17.30 -27.31
N GLY A 85 -17.34 16.71 -27.31
CA GLY A 85 -17.55 15.27 -27.46
C GLY A 85 -17.24 14.46 -26.20
N VAL A 86 -17.54 14.98 -25.00
CA VAL A 86 -17.37 14.22 -23.75
C VAL A 86 -18.39 13.09 -23.61
N GLU A 87 -19.55 13.16 -24.26
CA GLU A 87 -20.54 12.07 -24.24
C GLU A 87 -19.94 10.79 -24.82
N ASP A 88 -19.31 10.87 -26.00
CA ASP A 88 -18.66 9.72 -26.64
C ASP A 88 -17.49 9.18 -25.80
N ASP A 89 -16.71 10.07 -25.18
CA ASP A 89 -15.61 9.66 -24.27
C ASP A 89 -16.15 8.90 -23.05
N VAL A 90 -17.21 9.39 -22.41
CA VAL A 90 -17.84 8.74 -21.25
C VAL A 90 -18.43 7.39 -21.66
N ARG A 91 -19.14 7.33 -22.79
CA ARG A 91 -19.72 6.09 -23.32
C ARG A 91 -18.63 5.06 -23.62
N GLY A 92 -17.57 5.47 -24.31
CA GLY A 92 -16.40 4.62 -24.59
C GLY A 92 -15.72 4.12 -23.31
N PHE A 93 -15.58 4.98 -22.30
CA PHE A 93 -15.04 4.59 -20.99
C PHE A 93 -15.94 3.57 -20.28
N CYS A 94 -17.26 3.79 -20.28
CA CYS A 94 -18.23 2.88 -19.66
C CYS A 94 -18.21 1.50 -20.33
N GLU A 95 -18.18 1.45 -21.66
CA GLU A 95 -18.04 0.19 -22.41
C GLU A 95 -16.71 -0.52 -22.09
N LEU A 96 -15.61 0.22 -21.95
CA LEU A 96 -14.33 -0.34 -21.54
C LEU A 96 -14.39 -0.95 -20.13
N MET A 97 -15.17 -0.36 -19.22
CA MET A 97 -15.38 -0.85 -17.84
C MET A 97 -16.49 -1.91 -17.71
N ARG A 98 -17.20 -2.19 -18.80
CA ARG A 98 -18.31 -3.16 -18.81
C ARG A 98 -17.94 -4.55 -18.28
N PRO A 99 -16.72 -5.10 -18.49
CA PRO A 99 -16.35 -6.37 -17.88
C PRO A 99 -16.35 -6.35 -16.35
N LEU A 100 -15.87 -5.28 -15.71
CA LEU A 100 -15.91 -5.14 -14.24
C LEU A 100 -17.35 -5.02 -13.75
N LYS A 101 -18.19 -4.25 -14.46
CA LYS A 101 -19.62 -4.11 -14.16
C LYS A 101 -20.35 -5.45 -14.27
N GLY A 102 -20.15 -6.15 -15.39
CA GLY A 102 -20.78 -7.43 -15.66
C GLY A 102 -20.38 -8.53 -14.67
N SER A 103 -19.20 -8.42 -14.06
CA SER A 103 -18.76 -9.31 -12.99
C SER A 103 -19.18 -8.87 -11.58
N GLY A 104 -19.98 -7.80 -11.44
CA GLY A 104 -20.38 -7.25 -10.14
C GLY A 104 -19.26 -6.57 -9.34
N ARG A 105 -18.12 -6.25 -9.96
CA ARG A 105 -16.92 -5.70 -9.30
C ARG A 105 -16.73 -4.21 -9.53
N LEU A 106 -17.56 -3.54 -10.33
CA LEU A 106 -17.53 -2.08 -10.48
C LEU A 106 -18.48 -1.45 -9.46
N ALA A 107 -17.92 -0.74 -8.49
CA ALA A 107 -18.69 -0.02 -7.47
C ALA A 107 -19.21 1.32 -8.01
N CYS A 108 -18.32 2.11 -8.61
CA CYS A 108 -18.61 3.49 -9.01
C CYS A 108 -17.55 4.02 -9.99
N ILE A 109 -17.93 4.98 -10.84
CA ILE A 109 -17.02 5.79 -11.63
C ILE A 109 -16.83 7.16 -10.98
N LEU A 110 -15.58 7.48 -10.60
CA LEU A 110 -15.21 8.75 -9.98
C LEU A 110 -14.96 9.84 -11.05
N ILE A 111 -15.73 10.91 -10.98
CA ILE A 111 -15.61 12.14 -11.77
C ILE A 111 -14.92 13.21 -10.91
N GLN A 112 -13.59 13.19 -10.90
CA GLN A 112 -12.80 14.18 -10.15
C GLN A 112 -12.49 15.40 -11.02
N LEU A 113 -12.98 16.57 -10.62
CA LEU A 113 -12.82 17.83 -11.34
C LEU A 113 -11.52 18.56 -10.97
N PRO A 114 -10.91 19.32 -11.90
CA PRO A 114 -9.77 20.16 -11.59
C PRO A 114 -10.17 21.37 -10.72
N PRO A 115 -9.26 21.90 -9.88
CA PRO A 115 -9.54 23.04 -9.01
C PRO A 115 -9.91 24.33 -9.77
N GLY A 116 -9.49 24.46 -11.03
CA GLY A 116 -9.82 25.59 -11.89
C GLY A 116 -11.22 25.58 -12.49
N LEU A 117 -11.98 24.47 -12.40
CA LEU A 117 -13.34 24.39 -12.92
C LEU A 117 -14.34 24.98 -11.92
N LYS A 118 -14.86 26.16 -12.25
CA LYS A 118 -15.91 26.82 -11.48
C LYS A 118 -17.28 26.22 -11.83
N PHE A 119 -18.21 26.26 -10.88
CA PHE A 119 -19.57 25.79 -11.10
C PHE A 119 -20.30 26.63 -12.16
N SER A 120 -21.01 25.93 -13.05
CA SER A 120 -21.95 26.50 -14.01
C SER A 120 -23.10 25.51 -14.16
N CYS A 121 -24.30 25.90 -13.75
CA CYS A 121 -25.46 25.01 -13.74
C CYS A 121 -25.68 24.36 -15.12
N ASN A 122 -25.72 25.17 -16.20
CA ASN A 122 -25.94 24.67 -17.56
C ASN A 122 -24.88 23.67 -18.01
N LEU A 123 -23.59 23.95 -17.76
CA LEU A 123 -22.50 23.05 -18.13
C LEU A 123 -22.62 21.71 -17.42
N VAL A 124 -22.85 21.76 -16.10
CA VAL A 124 -22.92 20.57 -15.25
C VAL A 124 -24.16 19.76 -15.58
N GLU A 125 -25.34 20.39 -15.64
CA GLU A 125 -26.59 19.70 -15.96
C GLU A 125 -26.54 19.05 -17.34
N SER A 126 -25.99 19.73 -18.36
CA SER A 126 -25.83 19.16 -19.70
C SER A 126 -24.92 17.92 -19.68
N PHE A 127 -23.85 17.94 -18.88
CA PHE A 127 -22.95 16.80 -18.72
C PHE A 127 -23.60 15.65 -17.93
N LEU A 128 -24.30 15.95 -16.84
CA LEU A 128 -24.97 14.92 -16.04
C LEU A 128 -26.10 14.23 -16.83
N ALA A 129 -26.78 14.96 -17.71
CA ALA A 129 -27.85 14.44 -18.56
C ALA A 129 -27.40 13.39 -19.59
N VAL A 130 -26.11 13.33 -19.93
CA VAL A 130 -25.57 12.34 -20.88
C VAL A 130 -24.91 11.14 -20.19
N LEU A 131 -24.87 11.11 -18.86
CA LEU A 131 -24.28 9.99 -18.13
C LEU A 131 -25.14 8.73 -18.27
N PRO A 132 -24.56 7.56 -18.56
CA PRO A 132 -25.29 6.30 -18.62
C PRO A 132 -25.95 5.95 -17.28
N HIS A 133 -27.28 5.76 -17.27
CA HIS A 133 -28.05 5.50 -16.05
C HIS A 133 -27.77 4.14 -15.39
N ASP A 134 -27.16 3.20 -16.11
CA ASP A 134 -26.86 1.88 -15.58
C ASP A 134 -25.55 1.84 -14.79
N TYR A 135 -24.84 2.96 -14.63
CA TYR A 135 -23.62 3.11 -13.85
C TYR A 135 -23.83 4.07 -12.68
N HIS A 136 -23.12 3.82 -11.57
CA HIS A 136 -23.05 4.77 -10.46
C HIS A 136 -21.88 5.73 -10.65
N PHE A 137 -22.13 7.02 -10.44
CA PHE A 137 -21.12 8.07 -10.55
C PHE A 137 -20.97 8.83 -9.25
N ALA A 138 -19.73 9.09 -8.86
CA ALA A 138 -19.39 9.96 -7.76
C ALA A 138 -18.62 11.17 -8.26
N LEU A 139 -18.99 12.38 -7.86
CA LEU A 139 -18.37 13.61 -8.36
C LEU A 139 -17.62 14.34 -7.25
N GLU A 140 -16.34 14.63 -7.51
CA GLU A 140 -15.48 15.41 -6.62
C GLU A 140 -15.17 16.78 -7.23
N TYR A 141 -15.68 17.84 -6.62
CA TYR A 141 -15.30 19.22 -6.93
C TYR A 141 -14.24 19.74 -5.95
N ARG A 142 -13.43 20.69 -6.41
CA ARG A 142 -12.29 21.26 -5.65
C ARG A 142 -12.30 22.78 -5.59
N ASN A 143 -13.43 23.39 -5.95
CA ASN A 143 -13.59 24.84 -6.04
C ASN A 143 -14.80 25.29 -5.24
N ARG A 144 -14.65 26.37 -4.45
CA ARG A 144 -15.70 26.87 -3.54
C ARG A 144 -16.98 27.32 -4.25
N THR A 145 -16.92 27.61 -5.54
CA THR A 145 -18.11 27.97 -6.34
C THR A 145 -19.14 26.84 -6.45
N TRP A 146 -18.75 25.59 -6.13
CA TRP A 146 -19.65 24.44 -6.10
C TRP A 146 -20.39 24.25 -4.76
N LEU A 147 -20.11 25.08 -3.75
CA LEU A 147 -20.78 24.99 -2.45
C LEU A 147 -22.11 25.77 -2.52
N THR A 148 -23.07 25.23 -3.27
CA THR A 148 -24.41 25.82 -3.47
C THR A 148 -25.51 24.77 -3.48
N ASP A 149 -26.73 25.16 -3.14
CA ASP A 149 -27.89 24.26 -3.16
C ASP A 149 -28.26 23.77 -4.56
N ASP A 150 -27.86 24.51 -5.62
CA ASP A 150 -28.03 24.06 -7.00
C ASP A 150 -27.26 22.78 -7.28
N VAL A 151 -26.04 22.65 -6.72
CA VAL A 151 -25.24 21.42 -6.86
C VAL A 151 -25.94 20.24 -6.19
N ILE A 152 -26.49 20.44 -4.98
CA ILE A 152 -27.23 19.41 -4.24
C ILE A 152 -28.44 18.94 -5.07
N ARG A 153 -29.25 19.88 -5.57
CA ARG A 153 -30.42 19.57 -6.41
C ARG A 153 -30.05 18.81 -7.69
N LEU A 154 -28.95 19.18 -8.33
CA LEU A 154 -28.47 18.46 -9.52
C LEU A 154 -28.01 17.05 -9.15
N PHE A 155 -27.30 16.88 -8.05
CA PHE A 155 -26.81 15.56 -7.64
C PHE A 155 -27.97 14.63 -7.26
N GLU A 156 -28.99 15.13 -6.56
CA GLU A 156 -30.22 14.38 -6.29
C GLU A 156 -30.95 14.00 -7.60
N ARG A 157 -31.17 14.98 -8.49
CA ARG A 157 -31.89 14.77 -9.76
C ARG A 157 -31.25 13.70 -10.66
N TYR A 158 -29.92 13.69 -10.71
CA TYR A 158 -29.15 12.80 -11.60
C TYR A 158 -28.54 11.59 -10.86
N ASN A 159 -28.91 11.37 -9.60
CA ASN A 159 -28.36 10.32 -8.74
C ASN A 159 -26.83 10.27 -8.73
N ILE A 160 -26.20 11.43 -8.49
CA ILE A 160 -24.75 11.56 -8.37
C ILE A 160 -24.36 11.55 -6.92
N THR A 161 -23.43 10.67 -6.54
CA THR A 161 -22.88 10.66 -5.18
C THR A 161 -21.89 11.81 -5.00
N PRO A 162 -22.12 12.78 -4.10
CA PRO A 162 -21.11 13.77 -3.75
C PRO A 162 -19.90 13.10 -3.07
N VAL A 163 -18.69 13.40 -3.52
CA VAL A 163 -17.47 12.90 -2.88
C VAL A 163 -17.10 13.78 -1.69
N MET A 164 -17.09 13.19 -0.49
CA MET A 164 -16.58 13.80 0.72
C MET A 164 -15.06 13.73 0.71
N THR A 165 -14.40 14.89 0.64
CA THR A 165 -12.94 14.97 0.54
C THR A 165 -12.33 15.54 1.82
N ASP A 166 -11.42 14.80 2.46
CA ASP A 166 -10.50 15.37 3.45
C ASP A 166 -9.24 15.88 2.74
N GLY A 167 -9.05 17.20 2.75
CA GLY A 167 -7.88 17.85 2.21
C GLY A 167 -7.94 19.37 2.36
N PRO A 168 -6.85 20.10 2.09
CA PRO A 168 -6.76 21.51 2.46
C PRO A 168 -7.54 22.46 1.53
N ALA A 169 -8.17 21.96 0.45
CA ALA A 169 -8.82 22.80 -0.55
C ALA A 169 -10.22 23.31 -0.14
N LEU A 170 -11.02 22.47 0.51
CA LEU A 170 -12.42 22.73 0.84
C LEU A 170 -12.72 22.24 2.26
N PRO A 171 -13.71 22.85 2.96
CA PRO A 171 -14.18 22.31 4.23
C PRO A 171 -14.75 20.91 4.04
N LYS A 172 -14.62 20.05 5.07
CA LYS A 172 -15.29 18.74 5.11
C LYS A 172 -16.78 18.93 4.83
N GLN A 173 -17.33 18.10 3.95
CA GLN A 173 -18.75 18.01 3.68
C GLN A 173 -19.21 16.61 4.11
N GLU A 174 -20.36 16.51 4.75
CA GLU A 174 -20.96 15.23 5.15
C GLU A 174 -22.22 15.03 4.31
N MET A 175 -22.09 14.29 3.21
CA MET A 175 -23.13 14.12 2.20
C MET A 175 -23.08 12.71 1.62
N SER A 176 -24.23 12.22 1.14
CA SER A 176 -24.36 10.93 0.45
C SER A 176 -25.43 11.01 -0.64
N SER A 177 -25.43 10.06 -1.58
CA SER A 177 -26.62 9.78 -2.40
C SER A 177 -27.59 8.89 -1.63
N GLU A 178 -28.70 8.49 -2.26
CA GLU A 178 -29.72 7.63 -1.64
C GLU A 178 -29.18 6.26 -1.19
N ASP A 179 -28.10 5.78 -1.81
CA ASP A 179 -27.59 4.42 -1.67
C ASP A 179 -26.09 4.35 -1.30
N MET A 180 -25.33 5.43 -1.48
CA MET A 180 -23.88 5.43 -1.33
C MET A 180 -23.30 6.72 -0.72
N ALA A 181 -22.33 6.55 0.16
CA ALA A 181 -21.38 7.57 0.59
C ALA A 181 -20.01 7.28 -0.01
N TYR A 182 -19.34 8.30 -0.57
CA TYR A 182 -18.01 8.17 -1.16
C TYR A 182 -17.03 9.13 -0.46
N ILE A 183 -16.00 8.60 0.20
CA ILE A 183 -15.03 9.38 0.98
C ILE A 183 -13.63 9.25 0.36
N ARG A 184 -12.89 10.36 0.29
CA ARG A 184 -11.47 10.37 -0.12
C ARG A 184 -10.61 11.15 0.85
N TRP A 185 -9.56 10.51 1.36
CA TRP A 185 -8.59 11.12 2.26
C TRP A 185 -7.30 11.47 1.50
N HIS A 186 -7.10 12.75 1.18
CA HIS A 186 -5.90 13.21 0.46
C HIS A 186 -4.73 13.55 1.39
N GLY A 187 -4.99 13.69 2.68
CA GLY A 187 -4.05 14.30 3.62
C GLY A 187 -4.20 15.81 3.70
N ARG A 188 -3.64 16.38 4.76
CA ARG A 188 -3.59 17.84 5.00
C ARG A 188 -2.18 18.40 4.79
N GLY A 189 -1.39 17.67 4.00
CA GLY A 189 -0.01 18.03 3.66
C GLY A 189 0.06 19.29 2.80
N GLY A 190 1.20 19.99 2.90
CA GLY A 190 1.53 21.14 2.05
C GLY A 190 2.08 20.70 0.69
N ARG A 191 3.35 21.01 0.41
CA ARG A 191 4.11 20.40 -0.70
C ARG A 191 5.08 19.39 -0.10
N VAL A 192 4.98 18.08 -0.38
CA VAL A 192 4.11 17.37 -1.33
C VAL A 192 2.70 17.08 -0.74
N TRP A 193 1.64 17.32 -1.53
CA TRP A 193 0.23 17.31 -1.06
C TRP A 193 -0.23 15.99 -0.42
N TYR A 194 0.16 14.86 -1.00
CA TYR A 194 -0.24 13.52 -0.55
C TYR A 194 0.74 12.89 0.46
N ASN A 195 1.82 13.60 0.84
CA ASN A 195 2.72 13.12 1.87
C ASN A 195 2.21 13.57 3.24
N TYR A 196 1.33 12.75 3.80
CA TYR A 196 0.68 13.03 5.06
C TYR A 196 0.32 11.74 5.78
N ARG A 197 0.67 11.63 7.06
CA ARG A 197 0.21 10.56 7.93
C ARG A 197 -0.84 11.15 8.86
N TYR A 198 -2.09 10.70 8.75
CA TYR A 198 -3.13 11.15 9.66
C TYR A 198 -2.82 10.70 11.09
N SER A 199 -3.07 11.58 12.05
CA SER A 199 -3.06 11.20 13.46
C SER A 199 -4.34 10.46 13.84
N GLN A 200 -4.27 9.66 14.92
CA GLN A 200 -5.44 8.97 15.45
C GLN A 200 -6.62 9.92 15.75
N GLN A 201 -6.35 11.08 16.34
CA GLN A 201 -7.38 12.09 16.64
C GLN A 201 -8.08 12.60 15.38
N GLU A 202 -7.35 12.77 14.28
CA GLU A 202 -7.96 13.19 13.02
C GLU A 202 -8.82 12.09 12.40
N LEU A 203 -8.37 10.84 12.49
CA LEU A 203 -9.13 9.69 12.00
C LEU A 203 -10.41 9.45 12.81
N GLU A 204 -10.38 9.66 14.12
CA GLU A 204 -11.55 9.55 15.01
C GLU A 204 -12.72 10.44 14.55
N THR A 205 -12.42 11.63 14.01
CA THR A 205 -13.47 12.53 13.45
C THR A 205 -14.18 11.96 12.22
N TRP A 206 -13.55 11.01 11.52
CA TRP A 206 -14.13 10.30 10.39
C TRP A 206 -14.83 9.02 10.82
N VAL A 207 -14.36 8.34 11.88
CA VAL A 207 -14.98 7.12 12.41
C VAL A 207 -16.44 7.37 12.80
N GLY A 208 -16.74 8.49 13.48
CA GLY A 208 -18.11 8.88 13.83
C GLY A 208 -19.00 9.02 12.59
N ALA A 209 -18.56 9.85 11.63
CA ALA A 209 -19.29 10.08 10.38
C ALA A 209 -19.50 8.79 9.56
N ILE A 210 -18.50 7.91 9.49
CA ILE A 210 -18.62 6.63 8.78
C ILE A 210 -19.68 5.75 9.43
N ARG A 211 -19.73 5.68 10.77
CA ARG A 211 -20.73 4.88 11.48
C ARG A 211 -22.14 5.38 11.16
N GLU A 212 -22.38 6.68 11.30
CA GLU A 212 -23.69 7.29 11.01
C GLU A 212 -24.13 7.06 9.55
N LEU A 213 -23.22 7.28 8.59
CA LEU A 213 -23.51 7.03 7.17
C LEU A 213 -23.81 5.55 6.90
N SER A 214 -23.06 4.64 7.53
CA SER A 214 -23.24 3.19 7.34
C SER A 214 -24.58 2.66 7.88
N GLU A 215 -25.28 3.41 8.71
CA GLU A 215 -26.64 3.02 9.12
C GLU A 215 -27.62 3.10 7.94
N GLN A 216 -27.39 4.05 7.03
CA GLN A 216 -28.30 4.44 5.95
C GLN A 216 -27.86 3.88 4.59
N VAL A 217 -26.58 4.00 4.26
CA VAL A 217 -26.05 3.77 2.91
C VAL A 217 -24.78 2.93 2.91
N GLN A 218 -24.39 2.40 1.75
CA GLN A 218 -23.08 1.79 1.57
C GLN A 218 -22.00 2.87 1.66
N VAL A 219 -20.93 2.64 2.43
CA VAL A 219 -19.79 3.56 2.53
C VAL A 219 -18.61 3.01 1.75
N LEU A 220 -18.18 3.73 0.72
CA LEU A 220 -16.92 3.52 0.02
C LEU A 220 -15.91 4.59 0.42
N GLY A 221 -14.72 4.20 0.86
CA GLY A 221 -13.69 5.14 1.29
C GLY A 221 -12.30 4.80 0.75
N TYR A 222 -11.56 5.81 0.29
CA TYR A 222 -10.24 5.60 -0.31
C TYR A 222 -9.19 6.58 0.24
N PHE A 223 -8.15 6.03 0.85
CA PHE A 223 -6.97 6.76 1.27
C PHE A 223 -6.02 6.99 0.08
N ASN A 224 -5.66 8.25 -0.16
CA ASN A 224 -4.85 8.70 -1.28
C ASN A 224 -3.53 9.38 -0.86
N ASN A 225 -3.28 9.46 0.45
CA ASN A 225 -2.02 9.87 1.06
C ASN A 225 -0.94 8.76 0.97
N HIS A 226 -0.62 8.35 -0.25
CA HIS A 226 0.05 7.09 -0.57
C HIS A 226 1.56 7.01 -0.24
N TYR A 227 2.21 8.13 0.09
CA TYR A 227 3.65 8.16 0.40
C TYR A 227 3.96 7.31 1.64
N HIS A 228 5.13 6.66 1.64
CA HIS A 228 5.68 5.90 2.78
C HIS A 228 4.74 4.84 3.39
N GLY A 229 3.73 4.38 2.65
CA GLY A 229 2.73 3.44 3.16
C GLY A 229 1.71 4.05 4.13
N HIS A 230 1.58 5.38 4.20
CA HIS A 230 0.61 6.04 5.09
C HIS A 230 -0.84 5.71 4.75
N ALA A 231 -1.20 5.64 3.47
CA ALA A 231 -2.56 5.29 3.04
C ALA A 231 -3.03 3.91 3.56
N PRO A 232 -2.31 2.79 3.34
CA PRO A 232 -2.73 1.50 3.88
C PRO A 232 -2.71 1.48 5.41
N GLU A 233 -1.73 2.12 6.06
CA GLU A 233 -1.68 2.24 7.52
C GLU A 233 -2.93 2.94 8.07
N ASN A 234 -3.23 4.15 7.59
CA ASN A 234 -4.38 4.93 8.05
C ASN A 234 -5.71 4.25 7.72
N CYS A 235 -5.79 3.52 6.59
CA CYS A 235 -6.96 2.70 6.29
C CYS A 235 -7.17 1.61 7.34
N LEU A 236 -6.10 0.91 7.73
CA LEU A 236 -6.17 -0.13 8.76
C LEU A 236 -6.48 0.45 10.15
N ASP A 237 -5.95 1.64 10.47
CA ASP A 237 -6.31 2.37 11.69
C ASP A 237 -7.82 2.63 11.77
N VAL A 238 -8.44 3.12 10.70
CA VAL A 238 -9.89 3.38 10.70
C VAL A 238 -10.70 2.09 10.78
N LEU A 239 -10.29 1.02 10.09
CA LEU A 239 -10.96 -0.28 10.19
C LEU A 239 -10.91 -0.82 11.63
N GLU A 240 -9.79 -0.65 12.33
CA GLU A 240 -9.61 -1.04 13.73
C GLU A 240 -10.51 -0.19 14.65
N MET A 241 -10.51 1.13 14.49
CA MET A 241 -11.36 2.05 15.28
C MET A 241 -12.87 1.80 15.06
N LEU A 242 -13.24 1.35 13.87
CA LEU A 242 -14.61 0.93 13.55
C LEU A 242 -14.97 -0.43 14.18
N GLY A 243 -13.99 -1.21 14.65
CA GLY A 243 -14.20 -2.55 15.20
C GLY A 243 -14.51 -3.61 14.12
N ILE A 244 -14.13 -3.35 12.86
CA ILE A 244 -14.43 -4.22 11.71
C ILE A 244 -13.16 -4.77 11.03
N ALA A 245 -11.98 -4.49 11.59
CA ALA A 245 -10.73 -5.05 11.10
C ALA A 245 -10.68 -6.57 11.30
N THR A 246 -10.25 -7.29 10.28
CA THR A 246 -9.96 -8.72 10.36
C THR A 246 -8.66 -8.99 11.11
N PRO A 247 -8.44 -10.21 11.65
CA PRO A 247 -7.16 -10.56 12.31
C PRO A 247 -5.93 -10.31 11.44
N LYS A 248 -6.06 -10.54 10.13
CA LYS A 248 -4.96 -10.29 9.16
C LYS A 248 -4.69 -8.79 9.00
N GLN A 249 -5.72 -7.96 8.95
CA GLN A 249 -5.60 -6.50 8.89
C GLN A 249 -4.98 -5.95 10.18
N GLN A 250 -5.32 -6.50 11.34
CA GLN A 250 -4.71 -6.15 12.64
C GLN A 250 -3.21 -6.46 12.68
N LEU A 251 -2.80 -7.65 12.22
CA LEU A 251 -1.39 -8.02 12.11
C LEU A 251 -0.64 -7.10 11.14
N MET A 252 -1.21 -6.82 9.97
CA MET A 252 -0.62 -5.90 8.99
C MET A 252 -0.45 -4.50 9.56
N ARG A 253 -1.44 -4.01 10.31
CA ARG A 253 -1.38 -2.70 10.99
C ARG A 253 -0.22 -2.63 11.96
N GLN A 254 -0.04 -3.65 12.80
CA GLN A 254 1.08 -3.73 13.75
C GLN A 254 2.42 -3.72 13.02
N HIS A 255 2.54 -4.47 11.91
CA HIS A 255 3.73 -4.49 11.08
C HIS A 255 4.07 -3.11 10.51
N LEU A 256 3.09 -2.39 9.94
CA LEU A 256 3.29 -1.04 9.40
C LEU A 256 3.73 -0.03 10.47
N GLN A 257 3.14 -0.10 11.67
CA GLN A 257 3.50 0.78 12.79
C GLN A 257 4.91 0.50 13.33
N ALA A 258 5.28 -0.78 13.43
CA ALA A 258 6.63 -1.18 13.85
C ALA A 258 7.71 -0.77 12.83
N GLY A 259 7.43 -0.86 11.54
CA GLY A 259 8.34 -0.44 10.47
C GLY A 259 8.65 1.07 10.49
N GLN A 260 7.70 1.91 10.91
CA GLN A 260 7.88 3.36 11.03
C GLN A 260 8.52 3.82 12.34
N ALA A 261 8.58 2.96 13.37
CA ALA A 261 9.27 3.25 14.63
C ALA A 261 10.80 3.12 14.53
N ARG A 262 11.34 2.66 13.39
CA ARG A 262 12.79 2.65 13.13
C ARG A 262 13.27 4.05 12.78
N PRO A 263 14.28 4.62 13.49
CA PRO A 263 14.80 5.94 13.15
C PRO A 263 15.42 5.95 11.76
N ALA A 264 15.25 7.08 11.05
CA ALA A 264 15.94 7.33 9.79
C ALA A 264 17.47 7.15 9.96
N ALA A 265 18.12 6.56 8.95
CA ALA A 265 19.56 6.35 8.92
C ALA A 265 20.31 7.64 9.29
N ARG A 266 21.19 7.56 10.31
CA ARG A 266 22.10 8.65 10.69
C ARG A 266 23.19 8.79 9.63
N ASP A 267 23.50 10.03 9.25
CA ASP A 267 24.71 10.35 8.47
C ASP A 267 25.95 9.92 9.26
N THR A 268 26.70 8.97 8.70
CA THR A 268 27.88 8.37 9.32
C THR A 268 29.10 9.27 9.11
N THR A 269 29.81 9.60 10.18
CA THR A 269 31.03 10.44 10.15
C THR A 269 32.22 9.70 9.54
N LEU A 270 33.25 10.42 9.06
CA LEU A 270 34.48 9.82 8.51
C LEU A 270 35.21 8.89 9.50
N ALA A 271 35.11 9.17 10.80
CA ALA A 271 35.68 8.32 11.85
C ALA A 271 34.87 7.03 12.01
N GLU A 272 33.54 7.10 11.95
CA GLU A 272 32.68 5.92 11.94
C GLU A 272 32.87 5.10 10.64
N PHE A 273 33.08 5.73 9.49
CA PHE A 273 33.39 5.01 8.25
C PHE A 273 34.72 4.24 8.33
N ALA A 274 35.76 4.85 8.92
CA ALA A 274 37.04 4.18 9.15
C ALA A 274 36.91 3.02 10.15
N TYR A 275 36.15 3.19 11.22
CA TYR A 275 35.85 2.14 12.19
C TYR A 275 35.07 0.97 11.57
N LEU A 276 34.05 1.27 10.77
CA LEU A 276 33.28 0.27 10.02
C LEU A 276 34.14 -0.48 8.99
N ALA A 277 35.08 0.20 8.34
CA ALA A 277 35.99 -0.40 7.37
C ALA A 277 37.00 -1.38 8.01
N VAL A 278 37.57 -1.04 9.17
CA VAL A 278 38.47 -1.91 9.94
C VAL A 278 37.70 -3.12 10.47
N SER A 279 36.56 -2.88 11.13
CA SER A 279 35.73 -3.94 11.69
C SER A 279 35.21 -4.91 10.61
N SER A 280 34.90 -4.40 9.42
CA SER A 280 34.51 -5.22 8.26
C SER A 280 35.61 -6.18 7.79
N ASN A 281 36.89 -5.84 7.93
CA ASN A 281 37.98 -6.74 7.57
C ASN A 281 38.19 -7.84 8.61
N GLU A 282 38.14 -7.52 9.89
CA GLU A 282 38.24 -8.52 10.98
C GLU A 282 37.10 -9.55 10.92
N ILE A 283 35.88 -9.10 10.61
CA ILE A 283 34.72 -9.99 10.43
C ILE A 283 34.92 -10.94 9.24
N LYS A 284 35.49 -10.45 8.13
CA LYS A 284 35.79 -11.30 6.96
C LYS A 284 36.81 -12.38 7.29
N GLU A 285 37.87 -12.03 8.02
CA GLU A 285 38.88 -13.00 8.45
C GLU A 285 38.27 -14.08 9.34
N THR A 286 37.43 -13.68 10.29
CA THR A 286 36.73 -14.63 11.18
C THR A 286 35.75 -15.53 10.42
N LEU A 287 35.03 -14.99 9.42
CA LEU A 287 34.11 -15.77 8.58
C LEU A 287 34.83 -16.85 7.76
N LEU A 288 36.08 -16.63 7.35
CA LEU A 288 36.89 -17.61 6.61
C LEU A 288 37.23 -18.87 7.41
N GLU A 289 36.99 -18.88 8.71
CA GLU A 289 37.08 -20.09 9.53
C GLU A 289 35.85 -21.01 9.35
N PHE A 290 34.71 -20.44 8.95
CA PHE A 290 33.44 -21.14 8.79
C PHE A 290 33.03 -21.30 7.32
N THR A 291 33.72 -20.65 6.38
CA THR A 291 33.44 -20.72 4.94
C THR A 291 34.70 -20.48 4.10
N ASP A 292 34.62 -20.63 2.78
CA ASP A 292 35.74 -20.32 1.87
C ASP A 292 35.62 -18.94 1.22
N ILE A 293 36.74 -18.44 0.67
CA ILE A 293 36.82 -17.15 -0.02
C ILE A 293 35.75 -17.03 -1.12
N GLY A 294 35.50 -18.08 -1.89
CA GLY A 294 34.51 -18.06 -2.96
C GLY A 294 33.07 -17.91 -2.44
N ARG A 295 32.72 -18.59 -1.34
CA ARG A 295 31.42 -18.44 -0.67
C ARG A 295 31.27 -17.07 -0.01
N LEU A 296 32.32 -16.58 0.63
CA LEU A 296 32.33 -15.26 1.27
C LEU A 296 32.11 -14.14 0.25
N GLU A 297 32.83 -14.15 -0.88
CA GLU A 297 32.64 -13.15 -1.94
C GLU A 297 31.25 -13.22 -2.57
N ARG A 298 30.69 -14.43 -2.75
CA ARG A 298 29.29 -14.58 -3.16
C ARG A 298 28.31 -14.07 -2.10
N GLY A 299 28.62 -14.21 -0.82
CA GLY A 299 27.84 -13.65 0.29
C GLY A 299 27.86 -12.13 0.31
N ARG A 300 29.03 -11.51 0.11
CA ARG A 300 29.18 -10.04 -0.03
C ARG A 300 28.39 -9.47 -1.20
N ALA A 301 28.19 -10.24 -2.26
CA ALA A 301 27.41 -9.85 -3.41
C ALA A 301 25.89 -9.96 -3.19
N VAL A 302 25.44 -10.61 -2.11
CA VAL A 302 24.02 -10.68 -1.76
C VAL A 302 23.56 -9.32 -1.23
N LYS A 303 22.56 -8.73 -1.89
CA LYS A 303 21.96 -7.44 -1.52
C LYS A 303 20.57 -7.56 -0.92
N ASP A 304 19.93 -8.71 -1.14
CA ASP A 304 18.57 -9.00 -0.67
C ASP A 304 18.66 -9.72 0.68
N ILE A 305 18.74 -8.93 1.75
CA ILE A 305 18.80 -9.38 3.15
C ILE A 305 17.72 -8.62 3.91
N ASP A 306 16.66 -9.31 4.31
CA ASP A 306 15.55 -8.77 5.06
C ASP A 306 15.59 -9.31 6.49
N MET A 307 15.94 -8.45 7.45
CA MET A 307 15.94 -8.78 8.89
C MET A 307 14.50 -8.80 9.41
N LEU A 308 13.94 -10.00 9.59
CA LEU A 308 12.57 -10.27 10.06
C LEU A 308 12.44 -10.09 11.58
N GLN A 309 13.45 -10.52 12.34
CA GLN A 309 13.60 -10.29 13.78
C GLN A 309 15.07 -10.05 14.10
N ASP A 310 15.35 -9.11 15.01
CA ASP A 310 16.71 -8.78 15.45
C ASP A 310 16.73 -8.50 16.95
N GLU A 311 16.28 -9.48 17.73
CA GLU A 311 16.18 -9.40 19.19
C GLU A 311 17.52 -9.81 19.85
N PRO A 312 17.71 -9.56 21.16
CA PRO A 312 18.92 -9.96 21.88
C PRO A 312 19.21 -11.47 21.86
N GLU A 313 18.16 -12.31 21.83
CA GLU A 313 18.28 -13.77 21.91
C GLU A 313 17.94 -14.49 20.60
N LEU A 314 17.47 -13.77 19.58
CA LEU A 314 17.00 -14.37 18.34
C LEU A 314 17.19 -13.42 17.14
N ILE A 315 17.81 -13.93 16.09
CA ILE A 315 17.77 -13.32 14.75
C ILE A 315 16.93 -14.20 13.84
N VAL A 316 16.02 -13.58 13.10
CA VAL A 316 15.33 -14.21 11.97
C VAL A 316 15.53 -13.33 10.75
N ALA A 317 15.99 -13.88 9.65
CA ALA A 317 16.24 -13.13 8.42
C ALA A 317 15.85 -13.94 7.19
N ASP A 318 15.33 -13.27 6.17
CA ASP A 318 15.29 -13.78 4.81
C ASP A 318 16.53 -13.28 4.06
N VAL A 319 17.24 -14.18 3.40
CA VAL A 319 18.39 -13.84 2.58
C VAL A 319 18.24 -14.46 1.20
N SER A 320 17.88 -13.62 0.21
CA SER A 320 17.60 -14.04 -1.17
C SER A 320 16.52 -15.13 -1.27
N GLY A 321 15.46 -15.04 -0.47
CA GLY A 321 14.34 -15.99 -0.44
C GLY A 321 14.61 -17.26 0.37
N TYR A 322 15.65 -17.26 1.22
CA TYR A 322 15.99 -18.36 2.11
C TYR A 322 15.91 -17.90 3.57
N SER A 323 15.20 -18.64 4.40
CA SER A 323 15.02 -18.30 5.82
C SER A 323 16.24 -18.71 6.65
N ILE A 324 16.73 -17.81 7.50
CA ILE A 324 17.79 -18.05 8.48
C ILE A 324 17.27 -17.69 9.87
N TYR A 325 17.41 -18.62 10.81
CA TYR A 325 17.09 -18.43 12.22
C TYR A 325 18.37 -18.63 13.03
N VAL A 326 18.74 -17.67 13.86
CA VAL A 326 19.88 -17.76 14.78
C VAL A 326 19.34 -17.60 16.19
N ASP A 327 19.30 -18.70 16.93
CA ASP A 327 18.84 -18.72 18.32
C ASP A 327 20.06 -18.75 19.25
N TYR A 328 20.26 -17.67 20.01
CA TYR A 328 21.39 -17.52 20.91
C TYR A 328 21.24 -18.37 22.17
N ALA A 329 20.00 -18.49 22.69
CA ALA A 329 19.71 -19.25 23.90
C ALA A 329 19.84 -20.76 23.66
N GLY A 330 19.29 -21.23 22.54
CA GLY A 330 19.38 -22.60 22.07
C GLY A 330 20.70 -22.95 21.38
N LYS A 331 21.54 -21.96 21.06
CA LYS A 331 22.80 -22.08 20.32
C LYS A 331 22.63 -22.87 19.03
N PHE A 332 21.71 -22.48 18.18
CA PHE A 332 21.55 -23.12 16.87
C PHE A 332 21.27 -22.15 15.74
N ILE A 333 21.61 -22.57 14.52
CA ILE A 333 21.24 -21.88 13.30
C ILE A 333 20.37 -22.81 12.46
N LEU A 334 19.17 -22.38 12.10
CA LEU A 334 18.32 -23.06 11.12
C LEU A 334 18.42 -22.34 9.79
N HIS A 335 18.54 -23.09 8.70
CA HIS A 335 18.48 -22.53 7.36
C HIS A 335 18.03 -23.56 6.32
N ASP A 336 17.29 -23.11 5.31
CA ASP A 336 16.65 -23.93 4.27
C ASP A 336 17.45 -24.03 2.96
N CYS A 337 18.61 -23.36 2.84
CA CYS A 337 19.44 -23.43 1.64
C CYS A 337 20.09 -24.80 1.40
N GLN A 338 20.15 -25.24 0.13
CA GLN A 338 20.80 -26.50 -0.24
C GLN A 338 22.32 -26.53 0.08
N ASP A 339 23.05 -25.42 -0.10
CA ASP A 339 24.49 -25.35 0.22
C ASP A 339 24.72 -25.44 1.74
N TRP A 340 23.79 -24.90 2.53
CA TRP A 340 23.77 -25.07 3.98
C TRP A 340 23.56 -26.52 4.38
N ARG A 341 22.53 -27.19 3.83
CA ARG A 341 22.25 -28.61 4.10
C ARG A 341 23.47 -29.51 3.86
N ARG A 342 24.27 -29.21 2.84
CA ARG A 342 25.51 -29.94 2.51
C ARG A 342 26.69 -29.60 3.44
N GLY A 343 26.64 -28.47 4.14
CA GLY A 343 27.71 -27.95 5.00
C GLY A 343 27.55 -28.24 6.50
N ILE A 344 26.35 -28.66 6.94
CA ILE A 344 26.00 -28.86 8.36
C ILE A 344 27.00 -29.74 9.12
N SER A 345 27.39 -30.89 8.56
CA SER A 345 28.29 -31.84 9.26
C SER A 345 29.70 -31.29 9.51
N GLN A 346 30.06 -30.19 8.85
CA GLN A 346 31.33 -29.50 8.99
C GLN A 346 31.16 -28.11 9.62
N GLN A 347 29.95 -27.77 10.10
CA GLN A 347 29.56 -26.42 10.52
C GLN A 347 29.96 -25.34 9.50
N ARG A 348 29.89 -25.69 8.21
CA ARG A 348 30.29 -24.79 7.13
C ARG A 348 29.13 -23.88 6.74
N MET A 349 29.34 -22.58 6.89
CA MET A 349 28.40 -21.55 6.49
C MET A 349 28.30 -21.43 4.96
N CYS A 350 27.08 -21.29 4.47
CA CYS A 350 26.81 -20.98 3.07
C CYS A 350 26.88 -19.46 2.83
N LYS A 351 26.77 -19.04 1.56
CA LYS A 351 26.81 -17.62 1.18
C LYS A 351 25.74 -16.76 1.87
N HIS A 352 24.56 -17.31 2.16
CA HIS A 352 23.45 -16.54 2.76
C HIS A 352 23.69 -16.25 4.24
N VAL A 353 24.20 -17.23 4.99
CA VAL A 353 24.58 -17.04 6.40
C VAL A 353 25.76 -16.07 6.52
N ALA A 354 26.74 -16.17 5.61
CA ALA A 354 27.81 -15.18 5.53
C ALA A 354 27.27 -13.77 5.19
N ALA A 355 26.32 -13.67 4.27
CA ALA A 355 25.67 -12.40 3.93
C ALA A 355 24.93 -11.80 5.12
N LEU A 356 24.14 -12.60 5.85
CA LEU A 356 23.47 -12.19 7.09
C LEU A 356 24.49 -11.62 8.09
N ILE A 357 25.53 -12.37 8.41
CA ILE A 357 26.54 -11.95 9.40
C ILE A 357 27.25 -10.66 8.96
N LEU A 358 27.53 -10.49 7.66
CA LEU A 358 28.11 -9.27 7.12
C LEU A 358 27.16 -8.06 7.12
N SER A 359 25.85 -8.29 7.22
CA SER A 359 24.83 -7.23 7.28
C SER A 359 24.52 -6.75 8.69
N LEU A 360 24.88 -7.53 9.72
CA LEU A 360 24.72 -7.14 11.12
C LEU A 360 25.67 -5.99 11.49
N PRO A 361 25.37 -5.20 12.53
CA PRO A 361 26.31 -4.26 13.12
C PRO A 361 27.63 -4.99 13.48
N PRO A 362 28.81 -4.40 13.24
CA PRO A 362 30.07 -5.13 13.38
C PRO A 362 30.29 -5.80 14.74
N GLU A 363 29.92 -5.11 15.83
CA GLU A 363 29.99 -5.66 17.19
C GLU A 363 29.11 -6.92 17.34
N LYS A 364 27.92 -6.93 16.73
CA LYS A 364 27.00 -8.07 16.77
C LYS A 364 27.51 -9.22 15.91
N SER A 365 28.08 -8.93 14.73
CA SER A 365 28.75 -9.94 13.89
C SER A 365 29.90 -10.60 14.62
N GLN A 366 30.77 -9.81 15.27
CA GLN A 366 31.90 -10.32 16.04
C GLN A 366 31.44 -11.15 17.24
N ALA A 367 30.45 -10.67 18.00
CA ALA A 367 29.89 -11.39 19.14
C ALA A 367 29.28 -12.73 18.72
N LEU A 368 28.48 -12.76 17.65
CA LEU A 368 27.88 -13.99 17.13
C LEU A 368 28.96 -14.99 16.65
N LEU A 369 29.93 -14.53 15.86
CA LEU A 369 31.02 -15.40 15.41
C LEU A 369 31.86 -15.93 16.57
N GLY A 370 32.11 -15.10 17.59
CA GLY A 370 32.78 -15.50 18.82
C GLY A 370 32.02 -16.61 19.53
N LEU A 371 30.71 -16.44 19.72
CA LEU A 371 29.85 -17.46 20.35
C LEU A 371 29.83 -18.76 19.55
N ILE A 372 29.74 -18.71 18.22
CA ILE A 372 29.74 -19.90 17.36
C ILE A 372 31.06 -20.67 17.49
N LYS A 373 32.17 -19.95 17.69
CA LYS A 373 33.53 -20.51 17.82
C LYS A 373 33.76 -21.23 19.16
N GLU A 374 33.01 -20.89 20.21
CA GLU A 374 33.13 -21.47 21.56
C GLU A 374 32.66 -22.94 21.69
N GLN A 375 32.38 -23.63 20.57
CA GLN A 375 31.82 -24.98 20.48
C GLN A 375 30.39 -25.09 21.07
N GLY A 376 29.62 -26.08 20.59
CA GLY A 376 28.25 -26.33 21.06
C GLY A 376 27.14 -25.62 20.29
N TRP A 377 27.46 -24.94 19.18
CA TRP A 377 26.44 -24.44 18.25
C TRP A 377 26.00 -25.51 17.26
N ASP A 378 24.71 -25.67 17.07
CA ASP A 378 24.14 -26.70 16.20
C ASP A 378 23.63 -26.09 14.89
N PHE A 379 24.09 -26.61 13.76
CA PHE A 379 23.68 -26.14 12.43
C PHE A 379 22.63 -27.12 11.92
N ARG A 380 21.38 -26.68 11.76
CA ARG A 380 20.27 -27.57 11.42
C ARG A 380 19.61 -27.16 10.10
N PRO A 381 19.05 -28.11 9.34
CA PRO A 381 18.20 -27.75 8.23
C PRO A 381 16.90 -27.15 8.77
N TYR A 382 16.40 -26.10 8.13
CA TYR A 382 15.01 -25.71 8.30
C TYR A 382 14.16 -26.62 7.42
N THR A 383 13.36 -27.47 8.06
CA THR A 383 12.31 -28.29 7.43
C THR A 383 10.98 -27.68 7.87
N GLY A 384 10.43 -26.81 7.02
CA GLY A 384 9.04 -26.38 7.16
C GLY A 384 8.08 -27.55 7.02
#